data_AF-A0AAV2B034-F1
#
_entry.id   AF-A0AAV2B034-F1
#
_cell.length_a   1.000
_cell.length_b   1.000
_cell.length_c   1.000
_cell.angle_alpha   90.00
_cell.angle_beta   90.00
_cell.angle_gamma   90.00
#
_symmetry.space_group_name_H-M   'P 1'
#
loop_
_entity.id
_entity.type
_entity.pdbx_description
1 polymer ?
#
loop_
_entity_poly.entity_id
_entity_poly.type
_entity_poly.pdbx_seq_one_letter_code
_entity_poly.pdbx_strand_id
1 'polypeptide(L)'
;MREMPTNVEIYSDEDEWACWKEMSDPVLHIQLRRWADALVIAPLDANTLAKMANGICDNLLTCTIRAWDRMKPLFFCPAMNTYMWDHPLTAKHVKELKDLGYIEIPCVAKRLACGDVGHGAMAEVSTIVHEVVSRMF
;
A
#
# COMPACT_ATOMS: atom_id res chain seq x y z
N MET A 1 -15.35 3.49 17.38
CA MET A 1 -14.72 3.91 16.11
C MET A 1 -14.01 5.21 16.43
N ARG A 2 -12.67 5.30 16.31
CA ARG A 2 -11.99 6.59 16.52
C ARG A 2 -12.42 7.54 15.40
N GLU A 3 -12.79 8.77 15.74
CA GLU A 3 -13.10 9.80 14.73
C GLU A 3 -11.85 10.04 13.89
N MET A 4 -12.03 10.12 12.56
CA MET A 4 -10.93 10.38 11.65
C MET A 4 -10.50 11.84 11.78
N PRO A 5 -9.19 12.15 11.65
CA PRO A 5 -8.72 13.53 11.70
C PRO A 5 -9.35 14.35 10.57
N THR A 6 -9.86 15.55 10.88
CA THR A 6 -10.49 16.45 9.90
C THR A 6 -9.48 17.16 8.99
N ASN A 7 -8.19 17.05 9.30
CA ASN A 7 -7.09 17.68 8.57
C ASN A 7 -6.40 16.75 7.55
N VAL A 8 -7.02 15.60 7.25
CA VAL A 8 -6.49 14.63 6.28
C VAL A 8 -7.53 14.47 5.18
N GLU A 9 -7.13 14.77 3.95
CA GLU A 9 -7.96 14.52 2.76
C GLU A 9 -8.04 13.02 2.51
N ILE A 10 -9.25 12.53 2.22
CA ILE A 10 -9.52 11.12 1.93
C ILE A 10 -10.02 11.05 0.50
N TYR A 11 -9.31 10.28 -0.31
CA TYR A 11 -9.63 10.08 -1.71
C TYR A 11 -10.14 8.65 -1.94
N SER A 12 -11.14 8.52 -2.80
CA SER A 12 -11.67 7.25 -3.31
C SER A 12 -11.65 7.20 -4.84
N ASP A 13 -12.03 6.05 -5.41
CA ASP A 13 -12.06 5.87 -6.86
C ASP A 13 -13.04 6.84 -7.55
N GLU A 14 -14.09 7.28 -6.85
CA GLU A 14 -15.03 8.28 -7.38
C GLU A 14 -14.39 9.66 -7.60
N ASP A 15 -13.40 10.03 -6.78
CA ASP A 15 -12.73 11.34 -6.89
C ASP A 15 -11.89 11.46 -8.17
N GLU A 16 -11.39 10.33 -8.67
CA GLU A 16 -10.64 10.28 -9.92
C GLU A 16 -11.47 10.79 -11.10
N TRP A 17 -12.74 10.39 -11.14
CA TRP A 17 -13.70 10.80 -12.17
C TRP A 17 -14.36 12.14 -11.87
N ALA A 18 -14.43 12.55 -10.61
CA ALA A 18 -14.93 13.88 -10.24
C ALA A 18 -13.99 15.00 -10.70
N CYS A 19 -12.68 14.76 -10.68
CA CYS A 19 -11.64 15.70 -11.10
C CYS A 19 -11.44 15.78 -12.61
N TRP A 20 -11.78 14.75 -13.38
CA TRP A 20 -11.49 14.65 -14.81
C TRP A 20 -12.76 14.69 -15.67
N LYS A 21 -13.14 15.87 -16.17
CA LYS A 21 -14.35 16.08 -17.00
C LYS A 21 -14.01 16.42 -18.45
N GLU A 22 -12.86 17.05 -18.68
CA GLU A 22 -12.33 17.40 -19.99
C GLU A 22 -10.86 17.00 -20.10
N MET A 23 -10.33 16.87 -21.34
CA MET A 23 -8.98 16.38 -21.59
C MET A 23 -7.88 17.20 -20.88
N SER A 24 -8.13 18.50 -20.64
CA SER A 24 -7.21 19.40 -19.95
C SER A 24 -7.20 19.24 -18.43
N ASP A 25 -8.16 18.52 -17.88
CA ASP A 25 -8.31 18.41 -16.43
C ASP A 25 -7.21 17.55 -15.82
N PRO A 26 -6.84 17.83 -14.56
CA PRO A 26 -5.86 17.02 -13.87
C PRO A 26 -6.36 15.60 -13.61
N VAL A 27 -5.47 14.63 -13.80
CA VAL A 27 -5.71 13.23 -13.46
C VAL A 27 -5.21 12.97 -12.04
N LEU A 28 -6.12 12.58 -11.13
CA LEU A 28 -5.86 12.54 -9.70
C LEU A 28 -4.67 11.63 -9.31
N HIS A 29 -4.60 10.39 -9.81
CA HIS A 29 -3.47 9.50 -9.48
C HIS A 29 -2.10 10.06 -9.92
N ILE A 30 -2.06 10.85 -11.01
CA ILE A 30 -0.84 11.52 -11.45
C ILE A 30 -0.49 12.69 -10.53
N GLN A 31 -1.48 13.43 -10.05
CA GLN A 31 -1.27 14.50 -9.07
C GLN A 31 -0.75 13.94 -7.74
N LEU A 32 -1.38 12.90 -7.20
CA LEU A 32 -0.96 12.25 -5.95
C LEU A 32 0.48 11.74 -6.04
N ARG A 33 0.85 11.07 -7.15
CA ARG A 33 2.22 10.63 -7.42
C ARG A 33 3.23 11.77 -7.49
N ARG A 34 2.84 12.93 -8.03
CA ARG A 34 3.71 14.11 -8.09
C ARG A 34 3.89 14.74 -6.71
N TRP A 35 2.79 14.89 -5.97
CA TRP A 35 2.72 15.51 -4.65
C TRP A 35 3.49 14.72 -3.58
N ALA A 36 3.31 13.40 -3.54
CA ALA A 36 3.86 12.59 -2.45
C ALA A 36 5.38 12.44 -2.53
N ASP A 37 6.09 12.63 -1.41
CA ASP A 37 7.53 12.31 -1.29
C ASP A 37 7.77 10.83 -0.99
N ALA A 38 6.78 10.16 -0.38
CA ALA A 38 6.77 8.74 -0.09
C ALA A 38 5.34 8.18 -0.20
N LEU A 39 5.21 6.88 -0.46
CA LEU A 39 3.94 6.17 -0.40
C LEU A 39 4.01 5.06 0.64
N VAL A 40 3.00 4.95 1.51
CA VAL A 40 2.91 3.89 2.52
C VAL A 40 1.57 3.16 2.34
N ILE A 41 1.63 1.84 2.14
CA ILE A 41 0.45 0.99 2.01
C ILE A 41 0.34 0.14 3.26
N ALA A 42 -0.59 0.48 4.16
CA ALA A 42 -0.77 -0.15 5.46
C ALA A 42 -2.26 -0.13 5.88
N PRO A 43 -3.00 -1.25 5.78
CA PRO A 43 -2.55 -2.58 5.35
C PRO A 43 -2.39 -2.73 3.84
N LEU A 44 -1.48 -3.62 3.41
CA LEU A 44 -1.48 -4.21 2.06
C LEU A 44 -2.12 -5.60 2.12
N ASP A 45 -3.33 -5.74 1.57
CA ASP A 45 -3.98 -7.05 1.44
C ASP A 45 -3.37 -7.92 0.34
N ALA A 46 -3.71 -9.21 0.32
CA ALA A 46 -3.19 -10.17 -0.65
C ALA A 46 -3.60 -9.86 -2.11
N ASN A 47 -4.76 -9.23 -2.31
CA ASN A 47 -5.31 -8.94 -3.63
C ASN A 47 -4.56 -7.77 -4.28
N THR A 48 -4.39 -6.67 -3.55
CA THR A 48 -3.61 -5.50 -3.98
C THR A 48 -2.14 -5.88 -4.13
N LEU A 49 -1.59 -6.73 -3.25
CA LEU A 49 -0.24 -7.30 -3.43
C LEU A 49 -0.12 -8.02 -4.79
N ALA A 50 -1.10 -8.87 -5.12
CA ALA A 50 -1.11 -9.56 -6.42
C ALA A 50 -1.27 -8.58 -7.59
N LYS A 51 -2.14 -7.58 -7.49
CA LYS A 51 -2.31 -6.54 -8.53
C LYS A 51 -1.02 -5.77 -8.77
N MET A 52 -0.36 -5.32 -7.69
CA MET A 52 0.93 -4.62 -7.77
C MET A 52 1.99 -5.48 -8.47
N ALA A 53 2.14 -6.74 -8.06
CA ALA A 53 3.13 -7.65 -8.63
C ALA A 53 2.89 -7.99 -10.12
N ASN A 54 1.62 -7.95 -10.56
CA ASN A 54 1.25 -8.26 -11.95
C ASN A 54 0.95 -7.00 -12.79
N GLY A 55 1.15 -5.80 -12.24
CA GLY A 55 0.98 -4.53 -12.95
C GLY A 55 -0.46 -4.15 -13.29
N ILE A 56 -1.45 -4.67 -12.54
CA ILE A 56 -2.86 -4.28 -12.67
C ILE A 56 -3.08 -2.91 -12.05
N CYS A 57 -3.74 -2.01 -12.77
CA CYS A 57 -4.08 -0.65 -12.36
C CYS A 57 -5.56 -0.35 -12.67
N ASP A 58 -6.45 -0.76 -11.76
CA ASP A 58 -7.91 -0.73 -11.96
C ASP A 58 -8.66 0.08 -10.89
N ASN A 59 -7.93 0.76 -10.02
CA ASN A 59 -8.45 1.69 -9.01
C ASN A 59 -7.43 2.78 -8.69
N LEU A 60 -7.82 3.82 -7.97
CA LEU A 60 -6.99 5.00 -7.70
C LEU A 60 -5.63 4.62 -7.09
N LEU A 61 -5.64 3.71 -6.12
CA LEU A 61 -4.43 3.23 -5.45
C LEU A 61 -3.47 2.54 -6.43
N THR A 62 -3.96 1.56 -7.19
CA THR A 62 -3.12 0.77 -8.11
C THR A 62 -2.67 1.57 -9.32
N CYS A 63 -3.48 2.53 -9.81
CA CYS A 63 -3.06 3.52 -10.81
C CYS A 63 -1.92 4.41 -10.28
N THR A 64 -2.03 4.91 -9.05
CA THR A 64 -0.98 5.71 -8.41
C THR A 64 0.33 4.92 -8.28
N ILE A 65 0.25 3.65 -7.86
CA ILE A 65 1.41 2.76 -7.74
C ILE A 65 2.02 2.47 -9.12
N ARG A 66 1.20 2.20 -10.14
CA ARG A 66 1.68 1.88 -11.48
C ARG A 66 2.44 3.05 -12.12
N ALA A 67 2.03 4.28 -11.80
CA ALA A 67 2.68 5.52 -12.22
C ALA A 67 3.85 5.97 -11.29
N TRP A 68 4.15 5.20 -10.24
CA TRP A 68 5.04 5.63 -9.16
C TRP A 68 6.45 5.99 -9.63
N ASP A 69 7.02 7.02 -9.01
CA ASP A 69 8.42 7.37 -9.20
C ASP A 69 9.31 6.41 -8.42
N ARG A 70 10.10 5.58 -9.10
CA ARG A 70 10.99 4.63 -8.42
C ARG A 70 12.14 5.31 -7.65
N MET A 71 12.37 6.61 -7.85
CA MET A 71 13.31 7.39 -7.03
C MET A 71 12.72 7.77 -5.66
N LYS A 72 11.39 7.68 -5.47
CA LYS A 72 10.71 7.97 -4.21
C LYS A 72 10.41 6.68 -3.46
N PRO A 73 10.61 6.63 -2.13
CA PRO A 73 10.38 5.41 -1.36
C PRO A 73 8.90 5.02 -1.35
N LEU A 74 8.65 3.73 -1.59
CA LEU A 74 7.35 3.10 -1.43
C LEU A 74 7.48 2.00 -0.38
N PHE A 75 6.73 2.13 0.71
CA PHE A 75 6.64 1.18 1.80
C PHE A 75 5.36 0.37 1.69
N PHE A 76 5.44 -0.93 1.96
CA PHE A 76 4.26 -1.78 2.03
C PHE A 76 4.28 -2.66 3.28
N CYS A 77 3.11 -2.76 3.92
CA CYS A 77 2.91 -3.50 5.16
C CYS A 77 1.89 -4.61 4.92
N PRO A 78 2.31 -5.83 4.54
CA PRO A 78 1.37 -6.90 4.25
C PRO A 78 0.51 -7.21 5.49
N ALA A 79 -0.77 -7.51 5.26
CA ALA A 79 -1.69 -7.89 6.31
C ALA A 79 -2.73 -8.86 5.75
N MET A 80 -2.66 -10.12 6.17
CA MET A 80 -3.53 -11.18 5.68
C MET A 80 -3.58 -12.35 6.65
N ASN A 81 -4.55 -13.25 6.48
CA ASN A 81 -4.60 -14.49 7.25
C ASN A 81 -3.33 -15.35 7.03
N THR A 82 -2.93 -16.14 8.03
CA THR A 82 -1.75 -17.02 7.97
C THR A 82 -1.70 -17.90 6.73
N TYR A 83 -2.82 -18.50 6.33
CA TYR A 83 -2.85 -19.36 5.14
C TYR A 83 -2.63 -18.58 3.84
N MET A 84 -3.04 -17.31 3.79
CA MET A 84 -2.71 -16.43 2.66
C MET A 84 -1.24 -16.03 2.69
N TRP A 85 -0.68 -15.77 3.87
CA TRP A 85 0.73 -15.43 4.02
C TRP A 85 1.65 -16.59 3.60
N ASP A 86 1.34 -17.80 4.05
CA ASP A 86 2.10 -19.02 3.74
C ASP A 86 1.88 -19.51 2.30
N HIS A 87 0.93 -18.92 1.56
CA HIS A 87 0.68 -19.27 0.17
C HIS A 87 1.89 -18.91 -0.71
N PRO A 88 2.37 -19.81 -1.60
CA PRO A 88 3.58 -19.57 -2.39
C PRO A 88 3.50 -18.33 -3.30
N LEU A 89 2.30 -17.95 -3.74
CA LEU A 89 2.10 -16.70 -4.51
C LEU A 89 2.43 -15.45 -3.68
N THR A 90 2.17 -15.46 -2.38
CA THR A 90 2.50 -14.31 -1.51
C THR A 90 4.00 -14.10 -1.46
N ALA A 91 4.77 -15.17 -1.21
CA ALA A 91 6.23 -15.11 -1.23
C ALA A 91 6.77 -14.63 -2.60
N LYS A 92 6.18 -15.11 -3.71
CA LYS A 92 6.53 -14.66 -5.07
C LYS A 92 6.26 -13.17 -5.27
N HIS A 93 5.06 -12.70 -4.91
CA HIS A 93 4.69 -11.30 -5.10
C HIS A 93 5.51 -10.37 -4.18
N VAL A 94 5.72 -10.73 -2.91
CA VAL A 94 6.59 -9.96 -2.01
C VAL A 94 7.99 -9.84 -2.57
N LYS A 95 8.55 -10.93 -3.12
CA LYS A 95 9.86 -10.90 -3.77
C LYS A 95 9.87 -9.93 -4.96
N GLU A 96 8.88 -9.98 -5.84
CA GLU A 96 8.77 -9.09 -7.00
C GLU A 96 8.77 -7.61 -6.57
N LEU A 97 7.96 -7.26 -5.57
CA LEU A 97 7.90 -5.89 -5.05
C LEU A 97 9.25 -5.43 -4.48
N LYS A 98 9.98 -6.32 -3.79
CA LYS A 98 11.31 -6.02 -3.26
C LYS A 98 12.35 -5.86 -4.37
N ASP A 99 12.29 -6.68 -5.42
CA ASP A 99 13.17 -6.57 -6.58
C ASP A 99 12.91 -5.25 -7.35
N LEU A 100 11.69 -4.71 -7.30
CA LEU A 100 11.36 -3.37 -7.80
C LEU A 100 11.91 -2.24 -6.93
N GLY A 101 12.49 -2.54 -5.77
CA GLY A 101 13.06 -1.57 -4.82
C GLY A 101 12.07 -1.05 -3.79
N TYR A 102 10.87 -1.65 -3.69
CA TYR A 102 9.91 -1.29 -2.65
C TYR A 102 10.31 -1.87 -1.30
N ILE A 103 9.95 -1.17 -0.23
CA ILE A 103 10.41 -1.43 1.12
C ILE A 103 9.32 -2.19 1.88
N GLU A 104 9.59 -3.46 2.16
CA GLU A 104 8.74 -4.29 3.01
C GLU A 104 8.88 -3.87 4.48
N ILE A 105 7.76 -3.59 5.14
CA ILE A 105 7.64 -3.60 6.60
C ILE A 105 6.93 -4.91 6.96
N PRO A 106 7.66 -5.90 7.51
CA PRO A 106 7.18 -7.27 7.56
C PRO A 106 6.00 -7.47 8.51
N CYS A 107 5.19 -8.48 8.21
CA CYS A 107 4.18 -8.98 9.13
C CYS A 107 4.80 -9.40 10.47
N VAL A 108 4.01 -9.35 11.53
CA VAL A 108 4.34 -9.91 12.84
C VAL A 108 3.53 -11.17 13.12
N ALA A 109 4.07 -12.05 13.96
CA ALA A 109 3.33 -13.18 14.50
C ALA A 109 2.43 -12.72 15.65
N LYS A 110 1.11 -12.83 15.49
CA LYS A 110 0.12 -12.52 16.54
C LYS A 110 -1.05 -13.49 16.47
N ARG A 111 -1.87 -13.51 17.53
CA ARG A 111 -3.19 -14.13 17.46
C ARG A 111 -4.06 -13.31 16.52
N LEU A 112 -4.43 -13.89 15.39
CA LEU A 112 -5.23 -13.26 14.34
C LEU A 112 -6.70 -13.19 14.75
N ALA A 113 -7.48 -12.37 14.04
CA ALA A 113 -8.93 -12.21 14.27
C ALA A 113 -9.72 -13.53 14.14
N CYS A 114 -9.19 -14.52 13.40
CA CYS A 114 -9.75 -15.86 13.29
C CYS A 114 -9.44 -16.79 14.48
N GLY A 115 -8.58 -16.38 15.40
CA GLY A 115 -8.17 -17.18 16.57
C GLY A 115 -6.86 -17.95 16.39
N ASP A 116 -6.37 -18.10 15.16
CA ASP A 116 -5.08 -18.74 14.85
C ASP A 116 -3.89 -17.90 15.33
N VAL A 117 -2.83 -18.56 15.78
CA VAL A 117 -1.52 -17.91 16.02
C VAL A 117 -0.67 -18.17 14.79
N GLY A 118 -0.30 -17.11 14.07
CA GLY A 118 0.52 -17.26 12.86
C GLY A 118 1.09 -15.94 12.36
N HIS A 119 1.90 -16.03 11.31
CA HIS A 119 2.48 -14.88 10.62
C HIS A 119 1.46 -14.32 9.63
N GLY A 120 1.35 -12.99 9.55
CA GLY A 120 0.41 -12.33 8.63
C GLY A 120 -0.29 -11.10 9.20
N ALA A 121 -0.16 -10.86 10.52
CA ALA A 121 -0.66 -9.62 11.11
C ALA A 121 0.21 -8.44 10.67
N MET A 122 -0.42 -7.31 10.33
CA MET A 122 0.31 -6.07 10.04
C MET A 122 1.22 -5.68 11.20
N ALA A 123 2.37 -5.07 10.88
CA ALA A 123 3.21 -4.41 11.87
C ALA A 123 2.41 -3.37 12.68
N GLU A 124 2.84 -3.11 13.92
CA GLU A 124 2.24 -2.05 14.73
C GLU A 124 2.43 -0.68 14.06
N VAL A 125 1.44 0.21 14.23
CA VAL A 125 1.48 1.56 13.64
C VAL A 125 2.74 2.31 14.07
N SER A 126 3.18 2.17 15.33
CA SER A 126 4.41 2.79 15.82
C SER A 126 5.66 2.27 15.11
N THR A 127 5.71 0.97 14.80
CA THR A 127 6.79 0.37 14.00
C THR A 127 6.79 0.91 12.58
N ILE A 128 5.61 1.00 11.95
CA ILE A 128 5.47 1.53 10.59
C ILE A 128 5.98 2.98 10.52
N VAL A 129 5.51 3.83 11.44
CA VAL A 129 5.93 5.23 11.51
C VAL A 129 7.44 5.35 11.75
N HIS A 130 8.00 4.53 12.65
CA HIS A 130 9.44 4.53 12.91
C HIS A 130 10.27 4.20 11.66
N GLU A 131 9.93 3.10 10.97
CA GLU A 131 10.65 2.68 9.75
C GLU A 131 10.56 3.72 8.63
N VAL A 132 9.40 4.35 8.45
CA VAL A 132 9.21 5.39 7.43
C VAL A 132 10.08 6.61 7.76
N VAL A 133 10.01 7.12 8.98
CA VAL A 133 10.79 8.29 9.41
C VAL A 133 12.29 8.03 9.31
N SER A 134 12.77 6.88 9.77
CA SER A 134 14.19 6.52 9.77
C SER A 134 14.80 6.28 8.39
N ARG A 135 13.99 6.14 7.34
CA ARG A 135 14.49 6.00 5.95
C ARG A 135 14.31 7.25 5.11
N MET A 136 13.53 8.22 5.59
CA MET A 136 13.35 9.51 4.92
C MET A 136 14.36 10.57 5.42
N PHE A 137 14.90 10.42 6.64
CA PHE A 137 15.83 11.35 7.29
C PHE A 137 17.05 10.61 7.85
#